data_AF-A0A6M3XT58-F1
#
_entry.id   AF-A0A6M3XT58-F1
#
_cell.length_a   1.000
_cell.length_b   1.000
_cell.length_c   1.000
_cell.angle_alpha   90.00
_cell.angle_beta   90.00
_cell.angle_gamma   90.00
#
_symmetry.space_group_name_H-M   'P 1'
#
loop_
_entity.id
_entity.type
_entity.pdbx_description
1 polymer ?
#
loop_
_entity_poly.entity_id
_entity_poly.type
_entity_poly.pdbx_seq_one_letter_code
_entity_poly.pdbx_strand_id
1 'polypeptide(L)' 'MKKYEIKIGGIYIAKISQKLTRVRVEEAHGNGGWYATNMETGRQVRIKSAAKLRRKAGNSD' A
#
# COMPACT_ATOMS: atom_id res chain seq x y z
N MET A 1 -10.57 -0.57 2.35
CA MET A 1 -10.08 -1.95 2.19
C MET A 1 -10.10 -2.67 3.50
N LYS A 2 -10.43 -3.96 3.48
CA LYS A 2 -10.29 -4.84 4.64
C LYS A 2 -8.93 -5.54 4.61
N LYS A 3 -8.43 -5.96 5.78
CA LYS A 3 -7.09 -6.58 5.97
C LYS A 3 -6.85 -7.75 5.00
N TYR A 4 -7.89 -8.53 4.71
CA TYR A 4 -7.83 -9.72 3.86
C TYR A 4 -7.72 -9.43 2.36
N GLU A 5 -8.04 -8.20 1.91
CA GLU A 5 -7.96 -7.83 0.49
C GLU A 5 -6.54 -7.39 0.09
N ILE A 6 -5.67 -7.19 1.08
CA ILE A 6 -4.31 -6.72 0.88
C ILE A 6 -3.41 -7.95 0.70
N LYS A 7 -2.91 -8.10 -0.53
CA LYS A 7 -2.00 -9.17 -0.96
C LYS A 7 -0.58 -8.64 -0.93
N ILE A 8 0.33 -9.41 -0.35
CA ILE A 8 1.76 -9.20 -0.48
C ILE A 8 2.14 -9.31 -1.96
N GLY A 9 3.03 -8.43 -2.43
CA GLY A 9 3.37 -8.21 -3.83
C GLY A 9 2.37 -7.35 -4.60
N GLY A 10 1.19 -7.05 -4.02
CA GLY A 10 0.16 -6.25 -4.67
C GLY A 10 0.49 -4.76 -4.67
N ILE A 11 0.09 -4.07 -5.75
CA ILE A 11 0.21 -2.61 -5.86
C ILE A 11 -1.12 -1.94 -5.49
N TYR A 12 -1.03 -0.96 -4.61
CA TYR A 12 -2.17 -0.23 -4.06
C TYR A 12 -1.96 1.27 -4.19
N ILE A 13 -3.06 2.03 -4.24
CA ILE A 13 -3.03 3.48 -4.17
C ILE A 13 -3.18 3.91 -2.71
N ALA A 14 -2.15 4.58 -2.20
CA ALA A 14 -2.13 5.16 -0.86
C ALA A 14 -2.00 6.68 -0.93
N LYS A 15 -2.62 7.39 0.03
CA LYS A 15 -2.36 8.83 0.19
C LYS A 15 -1.16 9.01 1.12
N ILE A 16 -0.05 9.53 0.61
CA ILE A 16 1.17 9.84 1.36
C ILE A 16 1.46 11.33 1.22
N SER A 17 1.57 12.04 2.34
CA SER A 17 1.88 13.47 2.39
C SER A 17 1.09 14.28 1.34
N GLN A 18 -0.23 14.16 1.35
CA GLN A 18 -1.18 14.81 0.44
C GLN A 18 -1.26 14.23 -0.98
N LYS A 19 -0.28 13.45 -1.45
CA LYS A 19 -0.26 12.88 -2.79
C LYS A 19 -0.83 11.45 -2.81
N LEU A 20 -1.61 11.12 -3.84
CA LEU A 20 -1.99 9.74 -4.13
C LEU A 20 -0.86 9.09 -4.92
N THR A 21 -0.30 8.02 -4.36
CA THR A 21 0.86 7.35 -4.92
C THR A 21 0.66 5.85 -4.96
N ARG A 22 1.37 5.19 -5.88
CA ARG A 22 1.39 3.73 -5.99
C ARG A 22 2.39 3.18 -5.00
N VAL A 23 1.93 2.28 -4.15
CA VAL A 23 2.76 1.57 -3.18
C VAL A 23 2.66 0.08 -3.45
N ARG A 24 3.80 -0.61 -3.48
CA ARG A 24 3.86 -2.06 -3.55
C ARG A 24 3.95 -2.60 -2.14
N VAL A 25 2.98 -3.40 -1.71
CA VAL A 25 3.05 -4.05 -0.39
C VAL A 25 4.05 -5.19 -0.49
N GLU A 26 5.12 -5.14 0.30
CA GLU A 26 6.20 -6.13 0.29
C GLU A 26 6.05 -7.11 1.43
N GLU A 27 5.55 -6.66 2.59
CA GLU A 27 5.41 -7.49 3.76
C GLU A 27 4.20 -7.05 4.61
N ALA A 28 3.52 -8.02 5.21
CA ALA A 28 2.51 -7.77 6.23
C ALA A 28 3.15 -7.87 7.62
N HIS A 29 2.92 -6.88 8.47
CA HIS A 29 3.48 -6.87 9.83
C HIS A 29 2.56 -7.68 10.77
N GLY A 30 3.15 -8.54 11.61
CA GLY A 30 2.42 -9.46 12.49
C GLY A 30 1.42 -8.79 13.44
N ASN A 31 1.80 -7.66 14.03
CA ASN A 31 0.90 -6.86 14.90
C ASN A 31 -0.03 -5.91 14.12
N GLY A 32 -0.20 -6.15 12.82
CA GLY A 32 -1.00 -5.30 11.93
C GLY A 32 -0.19 -4.23 11.21
N GLY A 33 -0.74 -3.77 10.10
CA GLY A 33 -0.08 -2.90 9.14
C GLY A 33 0.73 -3.67 8.10
N TRP A 34 1.34 -2.92 7.18
CA TRP A 34 2.11 -3.44 6.06
C TRP A 34 3.32 -2.56 5.78
N TYR A 35 4.44 -3.18 5.42
CA TYR A 35 5.53 -2.51 4.76
C TYR A 35 5.25 -2.46 3.28
N ALA A 36 5.32 -1.26 2.72
CA ALA A 36 5.15 -1.05 1.31
C ALA A 36 6.24 -0.14 0.77
N THR A 37 6.61 -0.29 -0.49
CA THR A 37 7.57 0.59 -1.16
C THR A 37 6.82 1.54 -2.06
N ASN A 38 7.05 2.85 -1.89
CA ASN A 38 6.51 3.86 -2.78
C ASN A 38 7.22 3.77 -4.12
N MET A 39 6.46 3.43 -5.17
CA MET A 39 6.99 3.23 -6.51
C MET A 39 7.36 4.54 -7.21
N GLU A 40 6.86 5.69 -6.76
CA GLU A 40 7.24 7.00 -7.30
C GLU A 40 8.55 7.53 -6.72
N THR A 41 8.84 7.25 -5.45
CA THR A 41 10.02 7.80 -4.76
C THR A 41 11.08 6.76 -4.41
N GLY A 42 10.78 5.46 -4.57
CA GLY A 42 11.65 4.35 -4.17
C GLY A 42 11.78 4.17 -2.66
N ARG A 43 11.04 4.94 -1.85
CA ARG A 43 11.16 4.92 -0.38
C ARG A 43 10.22 3.89 0.24
N GLN A 44 10.72 3.15 1.23
CA GLN A 44 9.88 2.29 2.06
C GLN A 44 8.98 3.12 2.98
N VAL A 45 7.71 2.74 3.05
CA VAL A 45 6.65 3.41 3.80
C VAL A 45 5.89 2.39 4.63
N ARG A 46 5.59 2.74 5.89
CA ARG A 46 4.83 1.90 6.81
C ARG A 46 3.36 2.26 6.80
N ILE A 47 2.51 1.34 6.36
CA ILE A 47 1.06 1.50 6.32
C ILE A 47 0.47 0.85 7.55
N LYS A 48 0.22 1.64 8.60
CA LYS A 48 -0.32 1.14 9.87
C LYS A 48 -1.79 0.69 9.79
N SER A 49 -2.55 1.17 8.80
CA SER A 49 -3.99 0.84 8.65
C SER A 49 -4.40 0.76 7.19
N ALA A 50 -5.23 -0.25 6.90
CA ALA A 50 -5.84 -0.46 5.58
C ALA A 50 -6.74 0.70 5.14
N ALA A 51 -7.20 1.55 6.07
CA ALA A 51 -7.96 2.76 5.76
C ALA A 51 -7.16 3.77 4.94
N LYS A 52 -5.81 3.74 5.01
CA LYS A 52 -4.94 4.59 4.19
C LYS A 52 -4.84 4.11 2.74
N LEU A 53 -5.23 2.87 2.46
CA LEU A 53 -5.27 2.31 1.12
C LEU A 53 -6.65 2.57 0.52
N ARG A 54 -6.70 3.42 -0.52
CA ARG A 54 -7.96 3.83 -1.13
C ARG A 54 -8.51 2.78 -2.09
N ARG A 55 -7.66 2.25 -2.98
CA ARG A 55 -8.04 1.23 -3.98
C ARG A 55 -6.83 0.42 -4.42
N LYS A 56 -7.06 -0.81 -4.89
CA LYS A 56 -6.03 -1.58 -5.57
C LYS A 56 -5.67 -0.80 -6.82
N ALA A 57 -4.38 -0.66 -7.12
CA ALA A 57 -4.01 -0.11 -8.42
C ALA A 57 -4.39 -1.19 -9.44
N GLY A 58 -5.60 -1.08 -10.01
CA GLY A 58 -5.98 -1.91 -11.15
C GLY A 58 -4.92 -1.70 -12.23
N ASN A 59 -4.39 -2.81 -12.75
CA ASN A 59 -3.77 -2.78 -14.07
C ASN A 59 -4.91 -2.53 -15.04
N SER A 60 -5.21 -1.25 -15.29
CA SER A 60 -5.94 -0.83 -16.47
C SER A 60 -4.85 -0.57 -17.50
N ASP A 61 -4.49 -1.63 -18.22
CA ASP A 61 -3.94 -1.53 -19.57
C ASP A 61 -5.12 -1.75 -20.52
#